data_AF-A0A1A9RTJ1-F1
#
_entry.id   AF-A0A1A9RTJ1-F1
#
_cell.length_a   1.000
_cell.length_b   1.000
_cell.length_c   1.000
_cell.angle_alpha   90.00
_cell.angle_beta   90.00
_cell.angle_gamma   90.00
#
_symmetry.space_group_name_H-M   'P 1'
#
loop_
_entity.id
_entity.type
_entity.pdbx_description
1 polymer ?
#
loop_
_entity_poly.entity_id
_entity_poly.type
_entity_poly.pdbx_seq_one_letter_code
_entity_poly.pdbx_strand_id
1 'polypeptide(L)'
;MNKISANRGFTLIELMIVIAIIGILAAIALPAYQDYIARAQAAEALKSTEGLKTDIGTYYWLTGEYPKAGNPIMATATALEGKYSQAGGTQITPDNGVITVTFNKGANNGKTVVLTPTANLGNRQIITWKCSGTVGETRLPGSCQ
;
A
#
# COMPACT_ATOMS: atom_id res chain seq x y z
N MET A 1 1.70 51.76 -45.93
CA MET A 1 1.77 52.06 -44.48
C MET A 1 1.71 50.76 -43.72
N ASN A 2 2.85 50.26 -43.25
CA ASN A 2 2.95 48.96 -42.60
C ASN A 2 2.58 49.11 -41.12
N LYS A 3 1.39 48.64 -40.71
CA LYS A 3 0.99 48.63 -39.30
C LYS A 3 1.89 47.65 -38.55
N ILE A 4 2.84 48.15 -37.76
CA ILE A 4 3.58 47.32 -36.81
C ILE A 4 2.60 46.93 -35.70
N SER A 5 2.12 45.69 -35.74
CA SER A 5 1.31 45.10 -34.68
C SER A 5 2.12 45.14 -33.38
N ALA A 6 1.68 45.94 -32.42
CA ALA A 6 2.27 45.98 -31.09
C ALA A 6 2.07 44.62 -30.42
N ASN A 7 3.13 43.82 -30.38
CA ASN A 7 3.14 42.54 -29.69
C ASN A 7 3.06 42.82 -28.18
N ARG A 8 1.86 42.70 -27.60
CA ARG A 8 1.65 42.89 -26.16
C ARG A 8 2.33 41.72 -25.43
N GLY A 9 3.51 41.96 -24.87
CA GLY A 9 4.20 41.00 -24.03
C GLY A 9 3.50 40.83 -22.67
N PHE A 10 3.63 39.65 -22.07
CA PHE A 10 3.21 39.38 -20.69
C PHE A 10 3.94 40.29 -19.71
N THR A 11 3.24 40.78 -18.70
CA THR A 11 3.83 41.59 -17.62
C THR A 11 4.45 40.70 -16.54
N LEU A 12 5.49 41.20 -15.87
CA LEU A 12 6.08 40.51 -14.72
C LEU A 12 5.07 40.31 -13.58
N ILE A 13 4.12 41.24 -13.42
CA ILE A 13 3.09 41.14 -12.39
C ILE A 13 2.09 40.02 -12.69
N GLU A 14 1.70 39.82 -13.95
CA GLU A 14 0.87 38.68 -14.35
C GLU A 14 1.57 37.35 -14.09
N LEU A 15 2.87 37.26 -14.41
CA LEU A 15 3.66 36.06 -14.14
C LEU A 15 3.74 35.77 -12.63
N MET A 16 3.96 36.80 -11.80
CA MET A 16 4.04 36.64 -10.34
C MET A 16 2.72 36.18 -9.72
N ILE A 17 1.58 36.68 -10.20
CA ILE A 17 0.26 36.24 -9.72
C ILE A 17 0.03 34.76 -10.09
N VAL A 18 0.38 34.36 -11.31
CA VAL A 18 0.26 32.96 -11.75
C VAL A 18 1.11 32.03 -10.87
N ILE A 19 2.37 32.41 -10.60
CA ILE A 19 3.25 31.62 -9.72
C ILE A 19 2.68 31.53 -8.31
N ALA A 20 2.13 32.61 -7.78
CA ALA A 20 1.50 32.61 -6.46
C ALA A 20 0.31 31.63 -6.38
N ILE A 21 -0.57 31.63 -7.38
CA ILE A 21 -1.71 30.71 -7.45
C ILE A 21 -1.24 29.25 -7.57
N ILE A 22 -0.27 28.98 -8.46
CA ILE A 22 0.30 27.64 -8.61
C ILE A 22 0.94 27.17 -7.30
N GLY A 23 1.63 28.05 -6.57
CA GLY A 23 2.22 27.74 -5.26
C GLY A 23 1.18 27.29 -4.23
N ILE A 24 0.05 27.99 -4.13
CA ILE A 24 -1.03 27.62 -3.22
C ILE A 24 -1.65 26.27 -3.61
N LEU A 25 -1.94 26.07 -4.90
CA LEU A 25 -2.51 24.81 -5.39
C LEU A 25 -1.55 23.64 -5.16
N ALA A 26 -0.25 23.83 -5.41
CA ALA A 26 0.76 22.80 -5.19
C ALA A 26 0.88 22.41 -3.71
N ALA A 27 0.81 23.38 -2.79
CA ALA A 27 0.90 23.12 -1.35
C ALA A 27 -0.22 22.18 -0.85
N ILE A 28 -1.43 22.28 -1.44
CA ILE A 28 -2.58 21.43 -1.09
C ILE A 28 -2.55 20.11 -1.88
N ALA A 29 -2.20 20.15 -3.16
CA ALA A 29 -2.27 19.00 -4.05
C ALA A 29 -1.16 17.97 -3.80
N LEU A 30 0.06 18.41 -3.47
CA LEU A 30 1.21 17.52 -3.25
C LEU A 30 0.99 16.50 -2.12
N PRO A 31 0.58 16.89 -0.89
CA PRO A 31 0.36 15.91 0.18
C PRO A 31 -0.74 14.90 -0.17
N ALA A 32 -1.85 15.36 -0.77
CA ALA A 32 -2.93 14.49 -1.20
C ALA A 32 -2.49 13.48 -2.30
N TYR A 33 -1.66 13.93 -3.24
CA TYR A 33 -1.10 13.07 -4.26
C TYR A 33 -0.15 12.00 -3.67
N GLN A 34 0.65 12.36 -2.67
CA GLN A 34 1.50 11.39 -1.97
C GLN A 34 0.69 10.31 -1.25
N ASP A 35 -0.44 10.68 -0.62
CA ASP A 35 -1.35 9.72 0.02
C ASP A 35 -2.03 8.80 -1.00
N TYR A 36 -2.39 9.32 -2.18
CA TYR A 36 -2.92 8.50 -3.28
C TYR A 36 -1.90 7.46 -3.76
N ILE A 37 -0.66 7.88 -3.99
CA ILE A 37 0.43 6.99 -4.39
C ILE A 37 0.71 5.95 -3.30
N ALA A 38 0.74 6.37 -2.03
CA ALA A 38 0.88 5.45 -0.89
C ALA A 38 -0.23 4.40 -0.83
N ARG A 39 -1.48 4.78 -1.12
CA ARG A 39 -2.62 3.85 -1.17
C ARG A 39 -2.50 2.85 -2.32
N ALA A 40 -2.03 3.29 -3.48
CA ALA A 40 -1.75 2.40 -4.61
C ALA A 40 -0.63 1.40 -4.28
N GLN A 41 0.42 1.84 -3.57
CA GLN A 41 1.49 0.97 -3.08
C GLN A 41 0.97 -0.08 -2.08
N ALA A 42 0.10 0.33 -1.16
CA ALA A 42 -0.54 -0.58 -0.21
C ALA A 42 -1.42 -1.61 -0.93
N ALA A 43 -2.20 -1.20 -1.94
CA ALA A 43 -3.00 -2.12 -2.75
C ALA A 43 -2.17 -3.17 -3.50
N GLU A 44 -1.00 -2.78 -4.03
CA GLU A 44 -0.08 -3.71 -4.68
C GLU A 44 0.47 -4.76 -3.70
N ALA A 45 0.85 -4.35 -2.49
CA ALA A 45 1.25 -5.28 -1.44
C ALA A 45 0.13 -6.25 -1.05
N LEU A 46 -1.12 -5.80 -0.97
CA LEU A 46 -2.24 -6.71 -0.71
C LEU A 46 -2.39 -7.73 -1.84
N LYS A 47 -2.26 -7.27 -3.09
CA LYS A 47 -2.37 -8.12 -4.27
C LYS A 47 -1.30 -9.20 -4.29
N SER A 48 -0.05 -8.86 -3.96
CA SER A 48 1.03 -9.85 -3.90
C SER A 48 0.82 -10.90 -2.81
N THR A 49 0.12 -10.55 -1.72
CA THR A 49 -0.18 -11.49 -0.61
C THR A 49 -1.41 -12.38 -0.82
N GLU A 50 -2.19 -12.21 -1.89
CA GLU A 50 -3.41 -13.00 -2.12
C GLU A 50 -3.16 -14.52 -2.17
N GLY A 51 -2.04 -14.95 -2.74
CA GLY A 51 -1.62 -16.35 -2.73
C GLY A 51 -1.44 -16.88 -1.31
N LEU A 52 -0.73 -16.14 -0.46
CA LEU A 52 -0.53 -16.51 0.94
C LEU A 52 -1.85 -16.60 1.73
N LYS A 53 -2.80 -15.70 1.46
CA LYS A 53 -4.13 -15.74 2.09
C LYS A 53 -4.85 -17.05 1.76
N THR A 54 -4.69 -17.52 0.52
CA THR A 54 -5.26 -18.79 0.04
C THR A 54 -4.54 -19.99 0.67
N ASP A 55 -3.21 -19.97 0.74
CA ASP A 55 -2.40 -21.03 1.34
C ASP A 55 -2.70 -21.17 2.84
N ILE A 56 -2.74 -20.05 3.58
CA ILE A 56 -3.10 -20.02 5.00
C ILE A 56 -4.53 -20.51 5.19
N GLY A 57 -5.47 -20.08 4.35
CA GLY A 57 -6.87 -20.52 4.41
C GLY A 57 -7.01 -22.04 4.21
N THR A 58 -6.28 -22.59 3.24
CA THR A 58 -6.27 -24.03 2.94
C THR A 58 -5.63 -24.83 4.07
N TYR A 59 -4.49 -24.35 4.59
CA TYR A 59 -3.81 -24.99 5.72
C TYR A 59 -4.70 -25.02 6.97
N TYR A 60 -5.36 -23.90 7.27
CA TYR A 60 -6.27 -23.78 8.41
C TYR A 60 -7.48 -24.70 8.26
N TRP A 61 -8.02 -24.85 7.04
CA TRP A 61 -9.12 -25.77 6.77
C TRP A 61 -8.74 -27.24 7.01
N LEU A 62 -7.54 -27.65 6.57
CA LEU A 62 -7.06 -29.02 6.73
C LEU A 62 -6.68 -29.37 8.17
N THR A 63 -6.00 -28.46 8.87
CA THR A 63 -5.38 -28.75 10.17
C THR A 63 -6.17 -28.20 11.36
N GLY A 64 -7.00 -27.18 11.15
CA GLY A 64 -7.63 -26.41 12.22
C GLY A 64 -6.67 -25.45 12.95
N GLU A 65 -5.41 -25.35 12.52
CA GLU A 65 -4.37 -24.53 13.13
C GLU A 65 -3.76 -23.55 12.12
N TYR A 66 -3.19 -22.45 12.60
CA TYR A 66 -2.38 -21.56 11.75
C TYR A 66 -0.99 -22.17 11.49
N PRO A 67 -0.31 -21.78 10.39
CA PRO A 67 1.05 -22.26 10.12
C PRO A 67 2.02 -21.99 11.29
N LYS A 68 2.63 -23.07 11.79
CA LYS A 68 3.67 -23.04 12.84
C LYS A 68 5.05 -22.76 12.26
N ALA A 69 5.96 -22.24 13.07
CA ALA A 69 7.34 -21.92 12.66
C ALA A 69 7.98 -23.08 11.88
N GLY A 70 8.61 -22.77 10.74
CA GLY A 70 9.20 -23.77 9.84
C GLY A 70 8.24 -24.35 8.79
N ASN A 71 6.95 -23.99 8.81
CA ASN A 71 6.02 -24.35 7.73
C ASN A 71 6.47 -23.73 6.38
N PRO A 72 6.42 -24.49 5.26
CA PRO A 72 6.85 -24.00 3.95
C PRO A 72 6.18 -22.69 3.48
N ILE A 73 4.95 -22.41 3.91
CA ILE A 73 4.22 -21.17 3.58
C ILE A 73 5.01 -19.93 4.04
N MET A 74 5.76 -20.02 5.15
CA MET A 74 6.64 -18.92 5.59
C MET A 74 7.80 -18.67 4.64
N ALA A 75 8.42 -19.73 4.12
CA ALA A 75 9.49 -19.59 3.13
C ALA A 75 8.95 -18.92 1.85
N THR A 76 7.76 -19.32 1.39
CA THR A 76 7.05 -18.65 0.29
C THR A 76 6.85 -17.17 0.57
N ALA A 77 6.39 -16.80 1.78
CA ALA A 77 6.22 -15.40 2.17
C ALA A 77 7.52 -14.61 2.10
N THR A 78 8.62 -15.16 2.62
CA THR A 78 9.93 -14.49 2.56
C THR A 78 10.50 -14.37 1.14
N ALA A 79 10.09 -15.23 0.22
CA ALA A 79 10.50 -15.17 -1.17
C ALA A 79 9.65 -14.20 -2.01
N LEU A 80 8.53 -13.69 -1.47
CA LEU A 80 7.72 -12.72 -2.20
C LEU A 80 8.46 -11.40 -2.37
N GLU A 81 8.41 -10.91 -3.61
CA GLU A 81 8.91 -9.60 -4.01
C GLU A 81 7.80 -8.83 -4.71
N GLY A 82 7.79 -7.52 -4.50
CA GLY A 82 6.93 -6.59 -5.21
C GLY A 82 7.75 -5.39 -5.69
N LYS A 83 7.07 -4.44 -6.32
CA LYS A 83 7.73 -3.19 -6.76
C LYS A 83 8.23 -2.37 -5.58
N TYR A 84 7.52 -2.42 -4.45
CA TYR A 84 7.79 -1.62 -3.25
C TYR A 84 8.14 -2.44 -2.00
N SER A 85 8.28 -3.77 -2.14
CA SER A 85 8.75 -4.69 -1.11
C SER A 85 9.78 -5.65 -1.71
N GLN A 86 10.88 -5.88 -1.02
CA GLN A 86 11.93 -6.82 -1.44
C GLN A 86 11.73 -8.20 -0.81
N ALA A 87 12.47 -9.22 -1.27
CA ALA A 87 12.54 -10.49 -0.57
C ALA A 87 12.92 -10.28 0.90
N GLY A 88 12.26 -11.04 1.77
CA GLY A 88 12.32 -10.90 3.23
C GLY A 88 11.45 -9.77 3.78
N GLY A 89 10.89 -8.90 2.94
CA GLY A 89 9.98 -7.83 3.35
C GLY A 89 8.59 -8.32 3.75
N THR A 90 8.17 -9.48 3.22
CA THR A 90 6.91 -10.13 3.60
C THR A 90 7.17 -11.30 4.55
N GLN A 91 6.45 -11.31 5.66
CA GLN A 91 6.61 -12.29 6.74
C GLN A 91 5.25 -12.78 7.22
N ILE A 92 5.18 -14.02 7.70
CA ILE A 92 4.02 -14.55 8.40
C ILE A 92 4.42 -14.78 9.84
N THR A 93 3.63 -14.26 10.77
CA THR A 93 3.83 -14.55 12.18
C THR A 93 3.33 -15.97 12.48
N PRO A 94 4.16 -16.85 13.07
CA PRO A 94 3.75 -18.19 13.44
C PRO A 94 2.54 -18.20 14.37
N ASP A 95 1.77 -19.28 14.32
CA ASP A 95 0.64 -19.59 15.23
C ASP A 95 -0.57 -18.66 15.13
N ASN A 96 -0.46 -17.50 14.47
CA ASN A 96 -1.57 -16.56 14.25
C ASN A 96 -1.82 -16.23 12.77
N GLY A 97 -0.92 -16.64 11.85
CA GLY A 97 -1.08 -16.44 10.41
C GLY A 97 -1.10 -14.98 9.96
N VAL A 98 -0.62 -14.05 10.79
CA VAL A 98 -0.61 -12.62 10.47
C VAL A 98 0.45 -12.35 9.40
N ILE A 99 0.03 -11.81 8.26
CA ILE A 99 0.93 -11.44 7.16
C ILE A 99 1.37 -10.00 7.38
N THR A 100 2.67 -9.75 7.41
CA THR A 100 3.26 -8.40 7.48
C THR A 100 4.07 -8.15 6.23
N VAL A 101 3.76 -7.07 5.51
CA VAL A 101 4.53 -6.60 4.36
C VAL A 101 5.22 -5.30 4.74
N THR A 102 6.54 -5.26 4.59
CA THR A 102 7.38 -4.08 4.83
C THR A 102 7.79 -3.45 3.52
N PHE A 103 7.53 -2.13 3.40
CA PHE A 103 7.89 -1.37 2.22
C PHE A 103 9.33 -0.86 2.33
N ASN A 104 10.14 -1.03 1.29
CA ASN A 104 11.53 -0.56 1.23
C ASN A 104 11.72 0.66 0.30
N LYS A 105 10.66 1.09 -0.40
CA LYS A 105 10.68 2.19 -1.37
C LYS A 105 9.32 2.90 -1.43
N GLY A 106 9.29 4.06 -2.08
CA GLY A 106 8.05 4.80 -2.36
C GLY A 106 7.55 5.67 -1.19
N ALA A 107 6.27 6.04 -1.24
CA ALA A 107 5.63 6.92 -0.28
C ALA A 107 5.36 6.23 1.08
N ASN A 108 5.44 4.89 1.10
CA ASN A 108 5.37 4.05 2.29
C ASN A 108 6.72 3.52 2.76
N ASN A 109 7.85 4.01 2.24
CA ASN A 109 9.17 3.50 2.63
C ASN A 109 9.36 3.44 4.16
N GLY A 110 9.79 2.28 4.67
CA GLY A 110 9.97 2.01 6.11
C GLY A 110 8.68 1.73 6.89
N LYS A 111 7.52 1.74 6.22
CA LYS A 111 6.21 1.43 6.82
C LYS A 111 5.80 -0.01 6.51
N THR A 112 4.75 -0.46 7.18
CA THR A 112 4.21 -1.81 7.04
C THR A 112 2.71 -1.82 6.80
N VAL A 113 2.25 -2.82 6.06
CA VAL A 113 0.84 -3.25 6.01
C VAL A 113 0.76 -4.63 6.64
N VAL A 114 -0.22 -4.81 7.51
CA VAL A 114 -0.45 -6.03 8.29
C VAL A 114 -1.83 -6.56 7.97
N LEU A 115 -1.92 -7.81 7.52
CA LEU A 115 -3.17 -8.53 7.31
C LEU A 115 -3.34 -9.57 8.42
N THR A 116 -4.39 -9.40 9.23
CA THR A 116 -4.74 -10.31 10.32
C THR A 116 -5.90 -11.20 9.89
N PRO A 117 -5.73 -12.53 9.83
CA PRO A 117 -6.83 -13.44 9.55
C PRO A 117 -7.78 -13.54 10.75
N THR A 118 -9.06 -13.70 10.49
CA THR A 118 -10.07 -14.06 11.48
C THR A 118 -10.69 -15.39 11.07
N ALA A 119 -10.53 -16.40 11.91
CA ALA A 119 -11.10 -17.73 11.70
C ALA A 119 -12.49 -17.88 12.33
N ASN A 120 -13.34 -18.67 11.69
CA ASN A 120 -14.53 -19.23 12.32
C ASN A 120 -14.20 -20.65 12.83
N LEU A 121 -14.26 -20.80 14.16
CA LEU A 121 -13.90 -22.06 14.84
C LEU A 121 -14.89 -23.20 14.55
N GLY A 122 -16.14 -22.88 14.16
CA GLY A 122 -17.18 -23.89 13.90
C GLY A 122 -17.01 -24.63 12.59
N ASN A 123 -16.43 -23.99 11.57
CA ASN A 123 -16.26 -24.56 10.23
C ASN A 123 -14.81 -24.55 9.72
N ARG A 124 -13.85 -24.12 10.57
CA ARG A 124 -12.41 -24.06 10.28
C ARG A 124 -12.08 -23.26 9.02
N GLN A 125 -12.76 -22.14 8.81
CA GLN A 125 -12.53 -21.26 7.66
C GLN A 125 -12.04 -19.88 8.10
N ILE A 126 -11.15 -19.28 7.30
CA ILE A 126 -10.81 -17.87 7.45
C ILE A 126 -11.94 -17.05 6.82
N ILE A 127 -12.67 -16.29 7.64
CA ILE A 127 -13.87 -15.55 7.22
C ILE A 127 -13.56 -14.10 6.84
N THR A 128 -12.51 -13.52 7.38
CA THR A 128 -12.18 -12.11 7.17
C THR A 128 -10.69 -11.88 7.35
N TRP A 129 -10.17 -10.90 6.61
CA TRP A 129 -8.82 -10.39 6.78
C TRP A 129 -8.89 -8.92 7.13
N LYS A 130 -8.49 -8.56 8.35
CA LYS A 130 -8.42 -7.17 8.79
C LYS A 130 -7.06 -6.59 8.42
N CYS A 131 -7.07 -5.43 7.78
CA CYS A 131 -5.85 -4.72 7.45
C CYS A 131 -5.52 -3.68 8.51
N SER A 132 -4.24 -3.51 8.79
CA SER A 132 -3.69 -2.48 9.67
C SER A 132 -2.24 -2.21 9.28
N GLY A 133 -1.48 -1.52 10.13
CA GLY A 133 -0.04 -1.31 9.95
C GLY A 133 0.36 0.15 10.11
N THR A 134 1.66 0.42 9.98
CA THR A 134 2.22 1.76 10.21
C THR A 134 2.02 2.72 9.05
N VAL A 135 1.50 2.24 7.90
CA VAL A 135 1.07 3.09 6.78
C VAL A 135 -0.05 4.07 7.17
N GLY A 136 -0.85 3.74 8.18
CA GLY A 136 -1.99 4.54 8.62
C GLY A 136 -3.25 4.28 7.80
N GLU A 137 -4.42 4.44 8.43
CA GLU A 137 -5.71 4.04 7.84
C GLU A 137 -6.06 4.80 6.56
N THR A 138 -5.68 6.08 6.46
CA THR A 138 -5.95 6.92 5.27
C THR A 138 -5.15 6.50 4.04
N ARG A 139 -4.11 5.67 4.22
CA ARG A 139 -3.27 5.14 3.14
C ARG A 139 -3.53 3.66 2.86
N LEU A 140 -4.46 3.03 3.57
CA LEU A 140 -4.96 1.70 3.22
C LEU A 140 -6.00 1.82 2.10
N PRO A 141 -6.06 0.86 1.15
CA PRO A 141 -7.09 0.85 0.11
C PRO A 141 -8.47 0.58 0.71
N GLY A 142 -9.52 0.95 -0.02
CA GLY A 142 -10.91 0.79 0.46
C GLY A 142 -11.32 -0.65 0.75
N SER A 143 -10.64 -1.66 0.17
CA SER A 143 -10.83 -3.07 0.51
C SER A 143 -10.30 -3.47 1.90
N CYS A 144 -9.61 -2.55 2.57
CA CYS A 144 -8.96 -2.71 3.86
C CYS A 144 -9.45 -1.72 4.93
N GLN A 145 -10.47 -0.90 4.60
CA GLN A 145 -11.16 0.03 5.49
C GLN A 145 -12.54 -0.54 5.81
#